data_AF-A0A920TFH1-F1
#
_entry.id   AF-A0A920TFH1-F1
#
_cell.length_a   1.000
_cell.length_b   1.000
_cell.length_c   1.000
_cell.angle_alpha   90.00
_cell.angle_beta   90.00
_cell.angle_gamma   90.00
#
_symmetry.space_group_name_H-M   'P 1'
#
loop_
_entity.id
_entity.type
_entity.pdbx_description
1 polymer ?
#
loop_
_entity_poly.entity_id
_entity_poly.type
_entity_poly.pdbx_seq_one_letter_code
_entity_poly.pdbx_strand_id
1 'polypeptide(L)'
;MTVSQIFFFLFASATLVAAYLVVTVRNLIHAALWLVASLLGIAAIFVMLDASFMATVEVVLYIGAIAILIVFAVMLTRRVMEDVGPQRTNTWWFGAILSDCFLHLHLC
;
A
#
# COMPACT_ATOMS: atom_id res chain seq x y z
N MET A 1 5.66 -19.87 19.68
CA MET A 1 5.09 -19.39 18.42
C MET A 1 3.99 -20.34 18.00
N THR A 2 2.74 -19.94 18.16
CA THR A 2 1.60 -20.72 17.64
C THR A 2 1.56 -20.59 16.12
N VAL A 3 0.93 -21.57 15.46
CA VAL A 3 0.76 -21.55 14.00
C VAL A 3 0.07 -20.26 13.52
N SER A 4 -0.92 -19.79 14.27
CA SER A 4 -1.62 -18.52 14.01
C SER A 4 -0.70 -17.29 14.05
N GLN A 5 0.25 -17.23 14.99
CA GLN A 5 1.20 -16.12 15.09
C GLN A 5 2.13 -16.06 13.86
N ILE A 6 2.57 -17.22 13.36
CA ILE A 6 3.45 -17.28 12.18
C ILE A 6 2.72 -16.72 10.96
N PHE A 7 1.47 -17.15 10.75
CA PHE A 7 0.66 -16.63 9.65
C PHE A 7 0.38 -15.13 9.80
N PHE A 8 0.06 -14.66 11.01
CA PHE A 8 -0.13 -13.24 11.26
C PHE A 8 1.11 -12.41 10.87
N PHE A 9 2.30 -12.81 11.31
CA PHE A 9 3.53 -12.11 10.94
C PHE A 9 3.82 -12.17 9.44
N LEU A 10 3.52 -13.29 8.79
CA LEU A 10 3.67 -13.43 7.34
C LEU A 10 2.78 -12.42 6.60
N PHE A 11 1.48 -12.39 6.88
CA PHE A 11 0.56 -11.43 6.25
C PHE A 11 0.89 -9.99 6.62
N ALA A 12 1.25 -9.71 7.88
CA ALA A 12 1.67 -8.37 8.31
C ALA A 12 2.91 -7.88 7.55
N SER A 13 3.95 -8.71 7.43
CA SER A 13 5.14 -8.36 6.67
C SER A 13 4.84 -8.18 5.18
N ALA A 14 3.98 -9.02 4.60
CA ALA A 14 3.58 -8.91 3.20
C ALA A 14 2.80 -7.62 2.92
N THR A 15 1.89 -7.24 3.82
CA THR A 15 1.16 -5.95 3.76
C THR A 15 2.10 -4.76 3.83
N LEU A 16 3.08 -4.77 4.74
CA LEU A 16 4.05 -3.69 4.88
C LEU A 16 4.94 -3.56 3.64
N VAL A 17 5.42 -4.69 3.11
CA VAL A 17 6.21 -4.73 1.87
C VAL A 17 5.35 -4.17 0.72
N ALA A 18 4.12 -4.64 0.54
CA ALA A 18 3.22 -4.12 -0.49
C ALA A 18 3.02 -2.60 -0.36
N ALA A 19 2.74 -2.09 0.84
CA ALA A 19 2.58 -0.67 1.10
C ALA A 19 3.85 0.15 0.80
N TYR A 20 5.03 -0.39 1.10
CA TYR A 20 6.30 0.23 0.74
C TYR A 20 6.52 0.25 -0.79
N LEU A 21 6.13 -0.82 -1.49
CA LEU A 21 6.19 -0.87 -2.96
C LEU A 21 5.23 0.13 -3.62
N VAL A 22 4.07 0.44 -3.03
CA VAL A 22 3.16 1.48 -3.53
C VAL A 22 3.86 2.83 -3.69
N VAL A 23 4.67 3.22 -2.71
CA VAL A 23 5.32 4.55 -2.67
C VAL A 23 6.63 4.57 -3.47
N THR A 24 7.32 3.43 -3.58
CA THR A 24 8.61 3.35 -4.28
C THR A 24 8.48 3.13 -5.79
N VAL A 25 7.39 2.52 -6.24
CA VAL A 25 7.19 2.20 -7.67
C VAL A 25 6.85 3.45 -8.48
N ARG A 26 7.64 3.70 -9.53
CA ARG A 26 7.51 4.88 -10.40
C ARG A 26 6.34 4.81 -11.38
N ASN A 27 5.87 3.60 -11.70
CA ASN A 27 4.76 3.38 -12.62
C ASN A 27 3.44 3.43 -11.85
N LEU A 28 2.61 4.45 -12.08
CA LEU A 28 1.37 4.67 -11.33
C LEU A 28 0.40 3.47 -11.39
N ILE A 29 0.35 2.75 -12.51
CA ILE A 29 -0.49 1.53 -12.65
C ILE A 29 0.02 0.43 -11.71
N HIS A 30 1.33 0.24 -11.64
CA HIS A 30 1.91 -0.78 -10.76
C HIS A 30 1.76 -0.36 -9.29
N ALA A 31 1.94 0.92 -8.96
CA ALA A 31 1.69 1.45 -7.63
C ALA A 31 0.23 1.19 -7.18
N ALA A 32 -0.74 1.39 -8.08
CA ALA A 32 -2.15 1.12 -7.77
C ALA A 32 -2.45 -0.39 -7.58
N LEU A 33 -1.76 -1.28 -8.30
CA LEU A 33 -1.87 -2.73 -8.06
C LEU A 33 -1.29 -3.14 -6.70
N TRP A 34 -0.14 -2.58 -6.32
CA TRP A 34 0.45 -2.81 -4.99
C TRP A 34 -0.43 -2.28 -3.86
N LEU A 35 -1.22 -1.23 -4.12
CA LEU A 35 -2.18 -0.66 -3.16
C LEU A 35 -3.31 -1.66 -2.90
N VAL A 36 -3.87 -2.23 -3.95
CA VAL A 36 -4.89 -3.29 -3.83
C VAL A 36 -4.32 -4.48 -3.06
N ALA A 37 -3.07 -4.88 -3.36
CA ALA A 37 -2.41 -5.97 -2.64
C ALA A 37 -2.23 -5.69 -1.13
N SER A 38 -1.90 -4.45 -0.73
CA SER A 38 -1.80 -4.10 0.69
C SER A 38 -3.16 -4.13 1.39
N LEU A 39 -4.22 -3.64 0.75
CA LEU A 39 -5.59 -3.70 1.30
C LEU A 39 -6.08 -5.15 1.47
N LEU A 40 -5.73 -6.03 0.52
CA LEU A 40 -6.05 -7.45 0.58
C LEU A 40 -5.31 -8.15 1.73
N GLY A 41 -4.07 -7.76 1.99
CA GLY A 41 -3.31 -8.20 3.16
C GLY A 41 -3.94 -7.77 4.49
N ILE A 42 -4.49 -6.55 4.57
CA ILE A 42 -5.24 -6.06 5.73
C ILE A 42 -6.52 -6.89 5.94
N ALA A 43 -7.26 -7.18 4.86
CA ALA A 43 -8.44 -8.04 4.93
C ALA A 43 -8.12 -9.43 5.48
N ALA A 44 -7.01 -10.05 5.07
CA ALA A 44 -6.56 -11.33 5.60
C ALA A 44 -6.25 -11.26 7.11
N ILE A 45 -5.65 -10.16 7.57
CA ILE A 45 -5.39 -9.93 8.99
C ILE A 45 -6.70 -9.80 9.78
N PHE A 46 -7.70 -9.07 9.27
CA PHE A 46 -9.00 -8.96 9.95
C PHE A 46 -9.73 -10.30 10.08
N VAL A 47 -9.62 -11.20 9.09
CA VAL A 47 -10.15 -12.56 9.20
C VAL A 47 -9.45 -13.35 10.31
N MET A 48 -8.14 -13.20 10.48
CA MET A 48 -7.38 -13.86 11.55
C MET A 48 -7.69 -13.33 12.96
N LEU A 49 -8.17 -12.09 13.04
CA LEU A 49 -8.60 -11.46 14.29
C LEU A 49 -10.06 -11.78 14.66
N ASP A 50 -10.72 -12.71 13.95
CA ASP A 50 -12.15 -13.00 14.07
C ASP A 50 -13.06 -11.77 13.84
N ALA A 51 -12.53 -10.74 13.16
CA ALA A 51 -13.23 -9.50 12.87
C ALA A 51 -13.98 -9.57 11.53
N SER A 52 -14.93 -10.50 11.42
CA SER A 52 -15.65 -10.81 10.17
C SER A 52 -16.40 -9.61 9.57
N PHE A 53 -16.97 -8.76 10.41
CA PHE A 53 -17.63 -7.52 9.98
C PHE A 53 -16.65 -6.55 9.32
N MET A 54 -15.51 -6.29 9.97
CA MET A 54 -14.48 -5.38 9.44
C MET A 54 -13.87 -5.93 8.16
N ALA A 55 -13.58 -7.24 8.10
CA ALA A 55 -13.08 -7.89 6.89
C ALA A 55 -14.04 -7.76 5.70
N THR A 56 -15.34 -7.89 5.95
CA THR A 56 -16.36 -7.76 4.89
C THR A 56 -16.44 -6.32 4.38
N VAL A 57 -16.46 -5.35 5.30
CA VAL A 57 -16.47 -3.93 4.94
C VAL A 57 -15.19 -3.53 4.19
N GLU A 58 -14.04 -4.08 4.56
CA GLU A 58 -12.76 -3.87 3.86
C GLU A 58 -12.85 -4.31 2.40
N VAL A 59 -13.34 -5.53 2.16
CA VAL A 59 -13.45 -6.07 0.81
C VAL A 59 -14.46 -5.28 -0.02
N VAL A 60 -15.60 -4.91 0.55
CA VAL A 60 -16.66 -4.21 -0.20
C VAL A 60 -16.33 -2.73 -0.44
N LEU A 61 -15.92 -2.00 0.59
CA LEU A 61 -15.71 -0.55 0.49
C LEU A 61 -14.30 -0.21 -0.02
N TYR A 62 -13.26 -0.86 0.50
CA TYR A 62 -11.89 -0.48 0.13
C TYR A 62 -11.46 -1.16 -1.16
N ILE A 63 -11.48 -2.49 -1.23
CA ILE A 63 -11.07 -3.22 -2.43
C ILE A 63 -12.11 -3.04 -3.55
N GLY A 64 -13.40 -3.08 -3.20
CA GLY A 64 -14.50 -3.00 -4.15
C GLY A 64 -14.74 -1.59 -4.72
N ALA A 65 -14.88 -0.58 -3.88
CA ALA A 65 -15.23 0.78 -4.34
C ALA A 65 -14.00 1.70 -4.44
N ILE A 66 -13.33 1.96 -3.30
CA ILE A 66 -12.30 3.00 -3.20
C ILE A 66 -11.10 2.69 -4.09
N ALA A 67 -10.58 1.46 -4.09
CA ALA A 67 -9.41 1.10 -4.87
C ALA A 67 -9.67 1.18 -6.37
N ILE A 68 -10.84 0.76 -6.85
CA ILE A 68 -11.23 0.90 -8.26
C ILE A 68 -11.33 2.38 -8.66
N LEU A 69 -11.92 3.22 -7.79
CA LEU A 69 -11.97 4.67 -8.00
C LEU A 69 -10.58 5.28 -8.08
N ILE A 70 -9.66 4.88 -7.19
CA ILE A 70 -8.26 5.34 -7.21
C ILE A 70 -7.57 4.91 -8.51
N VAL A 71 -7.69 3.64 -8.91
CA VAL A 71 -7.09 3.12 -10.16
C VAL A 71 -7.58 3.93 -11.37
N PHE A 72 -8.89 4.20 -11.45
CA PHE A 72 -9.46 5.03 -12.52
C PHE A 72 -8.96 6.47 -12.48
N ALA A 73 -8.99 7.11 -11.31
CA ALA A 73 -8.53 8.49 -11.12
C ALA A 73 -7.05 8.66 -11.49
N VAL A 74 -6.22 7.71 -11.08
CA VAL A 74 -4.79 7.65 -11.40
C VAL A 74 -4.56 7.50 -12.91
N MET A 75 -5.32 6.63 -13.58
CA MET A 75 -5.19 6.46 -15.03
C MET A 75 -5.58 7.73 -15.80
N LEU A 76 -6.63 8.44 -15.37
CA LEU A 76 -7.05 9.70 -15.99
C LEU A 76 -6.02 10.81 -15.75
N THR A 77 -5.56 10.96 -14.51
CA THR A 77 -4.61 12.01 -14.11
C THR A 77 -3.22 11.79 -14.70
N ARG A 78 -2.79 10.52 -14.86
CA ARG A 78 -1.50 10.19 -15.48
C ARG A 78 -1.34 10.84 -16.86
N ARG A 79 -2.39 10.81 -17.68
CA ARG A 79 -2.36 11.37 -19.05
C ARG A 79 -2.15 12.87 -19.03
N VAL A 80 -2.71 13.56 -18.04
CA VAL A 80 -2.56 15.01 -17.83
C VAL A 80 -1.16 15.36 -17.29
N MET A 81 -0.59 14.51 -16.44
CA MET A 81 0.78 14.72 -15.93
C MET A 81 1.88 14.34 -16.92
N GLU A 82 1.58 13.63 -18.01
CA GLU A 82 2.59 13.26 -19.02
C GLU A 82 3.07 14.48 -19.83
N ASP A 83 2.29 15.58 -19.84
CA ASP A 83 2.61 16.83 -20.55
C ASP A 83 3.48 17.82 -19.75
N VAL A 84 3.71 17.56 -18.45
CA VAL A 84 4.70 18.31 -17.64
C VAL A 84 6.06 17.60 -17.72
N GLY A 85 7.04 18.27 -18.35
CA GLY A 85 8.37 17.76 -18.65
C GLY A 85 9.16 17.15 -17.48
N PRO A 86 10.32 16.52 -17.74
CA PRO A 86 10.96 15.55 -16.85
C PRO A 86 11.20 16.11 -15.45
N GLN A 87 10.38 15.69 -14.49
CA GLN A 87 10.54 15.97 -13.06
C GLN A 87 11.74 15.17 -12.51
N ARG A 88 12.96 15.60 -12.89
CA ARG A 88 14.23 15.15 -12.32
C ARG A 88 14.47 15.92 -11.04
N THR A 89 13.74 15.61 -9.98
CA THR A 89 14.12 16.10 -8.65
C THR A 89 15.12 15.12 -8.02
N ASN A 90 16.37 15.55 -7.92
CA ASN A 90 17.49 14.86 -7.26
C ASN A 90 17.31 14.76 -5.72
N THR A 91 16.07 14.86 -5.22
CA THR A 91 15.72 14.74 -3.81
C THR A 91 15.04 13.41 -3.47
N TRP A 92 14.90 12.49 -4.44
CA TRP A 92 14.39 11.14 -4.20
C TRP A 92 15.18 10.39 -3.11
N TRP A 93 16.49 10.64 -3.02
CA TRP A 93 17.34 10.07 -1.96
C TRP A 93 17.05 10.68 -0.58
N PHE A 94 16.67 11.96 -0.51
CA PHE A 94 16.21 12.57 0.75
C PHE A 94 14.86 12.00 1.21
N GLY A 95 13.96 11.67 0.28
CA GLY A 95 12.69 10.99 0.61
C GLY A 95 12.89 9.59 1.20
N ALA A 96 13.84 8.83 0.66
CA ALA A 96 14.22 7.52 1.21
C ALA A 96 14.85 7.64 2.61
N ILE A 97 15.77 8.59 2.81
CA ILE A 97 16.48 8.77 4.09
C ILE A 97 15.54 9.31 5.19
N LEU A 98 14.61 10.22 4.87
CA LEU A 98 13.61 10.70 5.84
C LEU A 98 12.62 9.61 6.26
N SER A 99 12.25 8.69 5.36
CA SER A 99 11.37 7.57 5.69
C SER A 99 12.06 6.54 6.58
N ASP A 100 13.34 6.24 6.33
CA ASP A 100 14.14 5.35 7.18
C ASP A 100 14.34 5.95 8.59
N CYS A 101 14.62 7.25 8.67
CA CYS A 101 14.84 7.95 9.95
C CYS A 101 13.56 8.01 10.80
N PHE A 102 12.39 8.21 10.19
CA PHE A 102 11.12 8.27 10.91
C PHE A 102 10.69 6.90 11.45
N LEU A 103 10.98 5.82 10.72
CA LEU A 103 10.69 4.45 11.16
C LEU A 103 11.57 4.06 12.36
N HIS A 104 12.82 4.54 12.40
CA HIS A 104 13.75 4.29 13.48
C HIS A 104 13.41 5.05 14.78
N LEU A 105 12.88 6.27 14.65
CA LEU A 105 12.52 7.13 15.79
C LEU A 105 11.19 6.71 16.47
N HIS A 106 10.27 6.07 15.75
CA HIS A 106 8.98 5.64 16.29
C HIS A 106 9.02 4.23 16.94
N LEU A 107 10.16 3.52 16.85
CA LEU A 107 10.38 2.20 17.49
C LEU A 107 11.30 2.25 18.73
N CYS A 108 11.79 3.42 19.14
CA CYS A 108 12.50 3.65 20.40
C CYS A 108 11.61 4.41 21.40
#